data_AF-A0A1A5NU32-F1
#
_entry.id   AF-A0A1A5NU32-F1
#
_cell.length_a   1.000
_cell.length_b   1.000
_cell.length_c   1.000
_cell.angle_alpha   90.00
_cell.angle_beta   90.00
_cell.angle_gamma   90.00
#
_symmetry.space_group_name_H-M   'P 1'
#
loop_
_entity.id
_entity.type
_entity.pdbx_description
1 polymer ?
#
loop_
_entity_poly.entity_id
_entity_poly.type
_entity_poly.pdbx_seq_one_letter_code
_entity_poly.pdbx_strand_id
1 'polypeptide(L)'
;MRMRPTLNWLPTEDPLPGTTDPEPVAEALSAGGVLVLSGAGISTESGIPDYRSEGGSLSRHTPMTYQDFTAGPHARRRYWARSHLGWRTFGRARPNAGHRAVAAFARHGLLTGVITQNVDGLHQAAGSEGVVELHGSLARVVCLSCGVLSPRGELARRLEEANRGFAPVAAGINPDGDADLTDEQVEGFRVLPCTVCGGVLKPDVVFFGEAVPPRRVEYCRALVREATSLLVLGSSLTVMSGLRFVRQAAQAGKPVLIVNRDPTRGDRHAAARVALPLGTALSALAARLDVPVDDELTA
;
A
#
# COMPACT_ATOMS: atom_id res chain seq x y z
N MET A 1 -13.27 -9.64 19.57
CA MET A 1 -12.62 -10.77 18.86
C MET A 1 -11.32 -10.26 18.25
N ARG A 2 -10.15 -10.77 18.66
CA ARG A 2 -8.86 -10.35 18.07
C ARG A 2 -8.85 -10.81 16.61
N MET A 3 -8.85 -9.87 15.65
CA MET A 3 -8.71 -10.20 14.24
C MET A 3 -7.26 -10.67 14.01
N ARG A 4 -7.08 -11.95 13.68
CA ARG A 4 -5.78 -12.44 13.23
C ARG A 4 -5.64 -12.13 11.73
N PRO A 5 -4.50 -11.56 11.29
CA PRO A 5 -4.24 -11.40 9.87
C PRO A 5 -4.40 -12.73 9.15
N THR A 6 -5.04 -12.72 7.96
CA THR A 6 -5.02 -13.89 7.08
C THR A 6 -3.60 -14.05 6.57
N LEU A 7 -2.86 -14.97 7.20
CA LEU A 7 -1.45 -15.26 6.92
C LEU A 7 -1.30 -15.97 5.59
N ASN A 8 -2.06 -17.05 5.40
CA ASN A 8 -2.14 -17.79 4.14
C ASN A 8 -3.57 -17.72 3.61
N TRP A 9 -3.71 -17.39 2.34
CA TRP A 9 -4.96 -17.54 1.60
C TRP A 9 -4.72 -18.54 0.48
N LEU A 10 -5.51 -19.61 0.46
CA LEU A 10 -5.58 -20.53 -0.65
C LEU A 10 -6.93 -20.30 -1.35
N PRO A 11 -6.98 -20.35 -2.69
CA PRO A 11 -8.23 -20.31 -3.42
C PRO A 11 -9.15 -21.44 -2.95
N THR A 12 -10.42 -21.13 -2.69
CA THR A 12 -11.44 -22.16 -2.38
C THR A 12 -12.09 -22.72 -3.64
N GLU A 13 -11.82 -22.10 -4.78
CA GLU A 13 -12.32 -22.41 -6.12
C GLU A 13 -11.15 -22.25 -7.09
N ASP A 14 -11.24 -22.85 -8.28
CA ASP A 14 -10.22 -22.69 -9.30
C ASP A 14 -10.09 -21.20 -9.69
N PRO A 15 -8.89 -20.61 -9.56
CA PRO A 15 -8.70 -19.21 -9.90
C PRO A 15 -8.84 -19.01 -11.41
N LEU A 16 -9.20 -17.78 -11.80
CA LEU A 16 -9.18 -17.39 -13.21
C LEU A 16 -7.79 -17.69 -13.79
N PRO A 17 -7.70 -18.47 -14.90
CA PRO A 17 -6.44 -18.71 -15.56
C PRO A 17 -5.75 -17.39 -15.89
N GLY A 18 -4.47 -17.31 -15.56
CA GLY A 18 -3.67 -16.14 -15.91
C GLY A 18 -3.43 -16.13 -17.42
N THR A 19 -3.56 -14.95 -18.04
CA THR A 19 -3.12 -14.72 -19.41
C THR A 19 -1.85 -13.87 -19.41
N THR A 20 -1.03 -14.01 -20.45
CA THR A 20 0.07 -13.07 -20.72
C THR A 20 -0.34 -11.98 -21.72
N ASP A 21 -1.56 -12.07 -22.25
CA ASP A 21 -2.11 -11.09 -23.17
C ASP A 21 -2.59 -9.84 -22.40
N PRO A 22 -1.97 -8.66 -22.61
CA PRO A 22 -2.39 -7.43 -21.96
C PRO A 22 -3.61 -6.78 -22.64
N GLU A 23 -4.14 -7.33 -23.74
CA GLU A 23 -5.16 -6.66 -24.56
C GLU A 23 -6.42 -6.24 -23.80
N PRO A 24 -7.01 -7.05 -22.91
CA PRO A 24 -8.18 -6.62 -22.16
C PRO A 24 -7.93 -5.35 -21.32
N VAL A 25 -6.68 -5.15 -20.88
CA VAL A 25 -6.27 -3.94 -20.15
C VAL A 25 -6.04 -2.77 -21.09
N ALA A 26 -5.45 -3.02 -22.27
CA ALA A 26 -5.26 -1.98 -23.29
C ALA A 26 -6.60 -1.43 -23.79
N GLU A 27 -7.59 -2.30 -24.04
CA GLU A 27 -8.94 -1.90 -24.46
C GLU A 27 -9.62 -1.01 -23.40
N ALA A 28 -9.56 -1.40 -22.12
CA ALA A 28 -10.16 -0.61 -21.05
C ALA A 28 -9.46 0.74 -20.85
N LEU A 29 -8.13 0.78 -20.94
CA LEU A 29 -7.37 2.03 -20.88
C LEU A 29 -7.69 2.94 -22.07
N SER A 30 -7.78 2.38 -23.28
CA SER A 30 -8.15 3.13 -24.49
C SER A 30 -9.56 3.72 -24.43
N ALA A 31 -10.51 2.98 -23.85
CA ALA A 31 -11.87 3.47 -23.61
C ALA A 31 -11.92 4.59 -22.56
N GLY A 32 -10.88 4.72 -21.74
CA GLY A 32 -10.77 5.73 -20.69
C GLY A 32 -11.74 5.48 -19.53
N GLY A 33 -11.67 6.35 -18.51
CA GLY A 33 -12.54 6.26 -17.34
C GLY A 33 -12.09 5.22 -16.30
N VAL A 34 -10.87 4.69 -16.40
CA VAL A 34 -10.38 3.57 -15.58
C VAL A 34 -10.05 4.03 -14.16
N LEU A 35 -10.52 3.31 -13.14
CA LEU A 35 -10.08 3.51 -11.75
C LEU A 35 -9.01 2.48 -11.39
N VAL A 36 -7.87 2.93 -10.88
CA VAL A 36 -6.83 2.02 -10.38
C VAL A 36 -7.06 1.68 -8.90
N LEU A 37 -6.91 0.40 -8.55
CA LEU A 37 -6.76 -0.09 -7.19
C LEU A 37 -5.41 -0.79 -7.04
N SER A 38 -4.43 -0.18 -6.37
CA SER A 38 -3.11 -0.78 -6.18
C SER A 38 -2.93 -1.45 -4.81
N GLY A 39 -2.03 -2.42 -4.74
CA GLY A 39 -1.52 -3.03 -3.51
C GLY A 39 0.00 -3.13 -3.49
N ALA A 40 0.54 -3.80 -2.47
CA ALA A 40 1.99 -3.81 -2.20
C ALA A 40 2.83 -4.40 -3.35
N GLY A 41 2.24 -5.25 -4.18
CA GLY A 41 2.91 -5.87 -5.33
C GLY A 41 3.50 -4.83 -6.31
N ILE A 42 2.84 -3.66 -6.47
CA ILE A 42 3.35 -2.61 -7.36
C ILE A 42 4.65 -1.98 -6.83
N SER A 43 4.95 -2.10 -5.54
CA SER A 43 6.15 -1.52 -4.89
C SER A 43 7.29 -2.52 -4.75
N THR A 44 7.12 -3.77 -5.15
CA THR A 44 8.16 -4.82 -5.05
C THR A 44 9.40 -4.50 -5.87
N GLU A 45 9.23 -4.02 -7.10
CA GLU A 45 10.31 -3.56 -7.98
C GLU A 45 10.99 -2.27 -7.47
N SER A 46 10.41 -1.59 -6.46
CA SER A 46 11.03 -0.46 -5.74
C SER A 46 11.82 -0.88 -4.51
N GLY A 47 12.01 -2.19 -4.29
CA GLY A 47 12.72 -2.74 -3.13
C GLY A 47 11.89 -2.78 -1.84
N ILE A 48 10.61 -2.44 -1.89
CA ILE A 48 9.68 -2.60 -0.76
C ILE A 48 9.07 -4.00 -0.86
N PRO A 49 9.28 -4.90 0.11
CA PRO A 49 8.69 -6.23 0.06
C PRO A 49 7.16 -6.14 0.04
N ASP A 50 6.49 -7.18 -0.44
CA ASP A 50 5.05 -7.33 -0.22
C ASP A 50 4.76 -8.16 1.04
N TYR A 51 3.48 -8.41 1.31
CA TYR A 51 3.08 -9.22 2.45
C TYR A 51 3.03 -10.72 2.17
N ARG A 52 2.71 -11.16 0.95
CA ARG A 52 2.13 -12.50 0.71
C ARG A 52 2.75 -13.29 -0.44
N SER A 53 3.54 -12.69 -1.32
CA SER A 53 4.23 -13.46 -2.35
C SER A 53 5.21 -14.44 -1.72
N GLU A 54 5.78 -15.32 -2.53
CA GLU A 54 6.96 -16.08 -2.13
C GLU A 54 8.03 -15.10 -1.59
N GLY A 55 8.50 -15.34 -0.36
CA GLY A 55 9.40 -14.44 0.35
C GLY A 55 8.79 -13.14 0.91
N GLY A 56 7.46 -12.97 0.90
CA GLY A 56 6.74 -11.82 1.46
C GLY A 56 6.78 -11.76 3.00
N SER A 57 6.49 -10.60 3.59
CA SER A 57 6.73 -10.34 5.02
C SER A 57 5.93 -11.21 5.99
N LEU A 58 4.72 -11.67 5.63
CA LEU A 58 3.90 -12.54 6.50
C LEU A 58 4.51 -13.94 6.69
N SER A 59 5.44 -14.35 5.83
CA SER A 59 6.22 -15.58 6.05
C SER A 59 7.24 -15.45 7.18
N ARG A 60 7.55 -14.22 7.61
CA ARG A 60 8.59 -13.91 8.60
C ARG A 60 8.08 -13.23 9.86
N HIS A 61 7.01 -12.42 9.79
CA HIS A 61 6.54 -11.62 10.92
C HIS A 61 5.01 -11.37 10.90
N THR A 62 4.38 -11.31 12.08
CA THR A 62 2.96 -10.91 12.21
C THR A 62 2.84 -9.39 12.38
N PRO A 63 2.14 -8.68 11.49
CA PRO A 63 2.01 -7.22 11.58
C PRO A 63 1.38 -6.77 12.91
N MET A 64 1.80 -5.59 13.38
CA MET A 64 1.21 -4.94 14.56
C MET A 64 -0.29 -4.72 14.37
N THR A 65 -1.10 -5.11 15.35
CA THR A 65 -2.53 -4.80 15.37
C THR A 65 -2.78 -3.49 16.12
N TYR A 66 -3.92 -2.85 15.83
CA TYR A 66 -4.34 -1.66 16.56
C TYR A 66 -4.52 -1.94 18.06
N GLN A 67 -5.08 -3.09 18.39
CA GLN A 67 -5.29 -3.51 19.76
C GLN A 67 -3.97 -3.71 20.49
N ASP A 68 -2.97 -4.32 19.84
CA ASP A 68 -1.65 -4.49 20.45
C ASP A 68 -0.94 -3.15 20.64
N PHE A 69 -0.99 -2.25 19.65
CA PHE A 69 -0.40 -0.91 19.77
C PHE A 69 -1.01 -0.09 20.91
N THR A 70 -2.34 -0.17 21.06
CA THR A 70 -3.06 0.57 22.11
C THR A 70 -3.00 -0.10 23.48
N ALA A 71 -2.68 -1.41 23.56
CA ALA A 71 -2.65 -2.17 24.80
C ALA A 71 -1.68 -1.62 25.85
N GLY A 72 -0.54 -1.06 25.45
CA GLY A 72 0.43 -0.57 26.43
C GLY A 72 1.68 0.08 25.87
N PRO A 73 2.47 0.75 26.74
CA PRO A 73 3.67 1.48 26.35
C PRO A 73 4.75 0.57 25.75
N HIS A 74 4.81 -0.71 26.15
CA HIS A 74 5.76 -1.67 25.62
C HIS A 74 5.57 -1.93 24.12
N ALA A 75 4.34 -2.21 23.69
CA ALA A 75 4.03 -2.43 22.28
C ALA A 75 4.29 -1.19 21.42
N ARG A 76 4.02 0.00 21.96
CA ARG A 76 4.33 1.28 21.30
C ARG A 76 5.83 1.51 21.16
N ARG A 77 6.60 1.16 22.20
CA ARG A 77 8.07 1.21 22.15
C ARG A 77 8.60 0.31 21.06
N ARG A 78 8.16 -0.95 21.04
CA ARG A 78 8.53 -1.92 20.00
C ARG A 78 8.23 -1.37 18.60
N TYR A 79 7.00 -0.89 18.38
CA TYR A 79 6.60 -0.31 17.09
C TYR A 79 7.50 0.87 16.68
N TRP A 80 7.65 1.87 17.56
CA TRP A 80 8.37 3.10 17.20
C TRP A 80 9.87 2.88 17.05
N ALA A 81 10.48 1.97 17.80
CA ALA A 81 11.88 1.58 17.65
C ALA A 81 12.12 0.93 16.26
N ARG A 82 11.27 -0.04 15.90
CA ARG A 82 11.31 -0.74 14.62
C ARG A 82 11.03 0.20 13.44
N SER A 83 10.01 1.04 13.55
CA SER A 83 9.67 2.07 12.55
C SER A 83 10.76 3.13 12.42
N HIS A 84 11.47 3.49 13.49
CA HIS A 84 12.56 4.45 13.42
C HIS A 84 13.73 3.92 12.58
N LEU A 85 14.08 2.64 12.74
CA LEU A 85 15.07 1.99 11.89
C LEU A 85 14.57 1.86 10.44
N GLY A 86 13.34 1.35 10.26
CA GLY A 86 12.78 1.17 8.93
C GLY A 86 12.60 2.48 8.17
N TRP A 87 12.26 3.60 8.83
CA TRP A 87 12.19 4.92 8.20
C TRP A 87 13.51 5.36 7.54
N ARG A 88 14.66 5.01 8.13
CA ARG A 88 15.99 5.33 7.55
C ARG A 88 16.26 4.58 6.25
N THR A 89 15.70 3.39 6.10
CA THR A 89 15.91 2.50 4.94
C THR A 89 14.81 2.67 3.89
N PHE A 90 13.55 2.71 4.34
CA PHE A 90 12.34 2.82 3.51
C PHE A 90 12.26 4.16 2.79
N GLY A 91 12.74 5.25 3.40
CA GLY A 91 12.79 6.58 2.77
C GLY A 91 13.68 6.67 1.52
N ARG A 92 14.39 5.60 1.14
CA ARG A 92 15.20 5.54 -0.09
C ARG A 92 14.46 4.94 -1.28
N ALA A 93 13.30 4.31 -1.07
CA ALA A 93 12.54 3.72 -2.16
C ALA A 93 12.12 4.81 -3.16
N ARG A 94 12.30 4.52 -4.45
CA ARG A 94 11.90 5.39 -5.55
C ARG A 94 10.78 4.72 -6.35
N PRO A 95 9.88 5.49 -6.98
CA PRO A 95 8.84 4.90 -7.81
C PRO A 95 9.46 4.15 -8.97
N ASN A 96 9.03 2.91 -9.20
CA ASN A 96 9.46 2.09 -10.34
C ASN A 96 8.65 2.39 -11.62
N ALA A 97 8.94 1.65 -12.69
CA ALA A 97 8.27 1.77 -13.98
C ALA A 97 6.73 1.66 -13.89
N GLY A 98 6.21 0.78 -13.03
CA GLY A 98 4.76 0.61 -12.85
C GLY A 98 4.09 1.86 -12.27
N HIS A 99 4.70 2.52 -11.30
CA HIS A 99 4.18 3.78 -10.76
C HIS A 99 4.20 4.90 -11.78
N ARG A 100 5.29 5.01 -12.56
CA ARG A 100 5.44 6.04 -13.59
C ARG A 100 4.46 5.83 -14.74
N ALA A 101 4.20 4.58 -15.13
CA ALA A 101 3.17 4.26 -16.11
C ALA A 101 1.76 4.66 -15.62
N VAL A 102 1.42 4.37 -14.35
CA VAL A 102 0.14 4.82 -13.76
C VAL A 102 0.01 6.34 -13.77
N ALA A 103 1.08 7.07 -13.41
CA ALA A 103 1.09 8.53 -13.47
C ALA A 103 0.92 9.03 -14.92
N ALA A 104 1.58 8.39 -15.89
CA ALA A 104 1.46 8.73 -17.30
C ALA A 104 0.03 8.50 -17.83
N PHE A 105 -0.60 7.38 -17.49
CA PHE A 105 -2.00 7.09 -17.85
C PHE A 105 -2.96 8.16 -17.29
N ALA A 106 -2.74 8.60 -16.04
CA ALA A 106 -3.54 9.67 -15.44
C ALA A 106 -3.37 11.00 -16.20
N ARG A 107 -2.13 11.40 -16.52
CA ARG A 107 -1.86 12.63 -17.27
C ARG A 107 -2.48 12.65 -18.67
N HIS A 108 -2.65 11.48 -19.29
CA HIS A 108 -3.29 11.33 -20.59
C HIS A 108 -4.82 11.12 -20.50
N GLY A 109 -5.42 11.32 -19.33
CA GLY A 109 -6.87 11.26 -19.14
C GLY A 109 -7.47 9.86 -19.19
N LEU A 110 -6.64 8.81 -19.15
CA LEU A 110 -7.11 7.42 -19.20
C LEU A 110 -7.67 6.96 -17.85
N LEU A 111 -7.22 7.59 -16.76
CA LEU A 111 -7.62 7.25 -15.39
C LEU A 111 -8.56 8.29 -14.78
N THR A 112 -9.55 7.83 -14.02
CA THR A 112 -10.41 8.67 -13.15
C THR A 112 -9.81 8.89 -11.77
N GLY A 113 -8.85 8.05 -11.36
CA GLY A 113 -8.14 8.19 -10.10
C GLY A 113 -7.36 6.95 -9.72
N VAL A 114 -6.67 7.04 -8.58
CA VAL A 114 -5.89 5.95 -8.00
C VAL A 114 -6.33 5.76 -6.54
N ILE A 115 -6.79 4.56 -6.21
CA ILE A 115 -6.93 4.09 -4.82
C ILE A 115 -5.73 3.19 -4.55
N THR A 116 -4.95 3.50 -3.51
CA THR A 116 -3.83 2.64 -3.11
C THR A 116 -4.04 2.08 -1.71
N GLN A 117 -3.76 0.80 -1.54
CA GLN A 117 -3.63 0.15 -0.23
C GLN A 117 -2.25 0.43 0.40
N ASN A 118 -1.30 0.93 -0.38
CA ASN A 118 0.04 1.18 0.09
C ASN A 118 0.09 2.45 0.93
N VAL A 119 1.08 2.50 1.82
CA VAL A 119 1.34 3.63 2.73
C VAL A 119 2.68 4.29 2.44
N ASP A 120 3.28 3.97 1.29
CA ASP A 120 4.66 4.28 0.91
C ASP A 120 4.86 5.65 0.25
N GLY A 121 3.80 6.22 -0.33
CA GLY A 121 3.83 7.51 -1.03
C GLY A 121 4.41 7.46 -2.45
N LEU A 122 4.67 6.27 -3.01
CA LEU A 122 5.36 6.13 -4.30
C LEU A 122 4.52 6.56 -5.50
N HIS A 123 3.19 6.46 -5.43
CA HIS A 123 2.31 7.00 -6.47
C HIS A 123 2.43 8.53 -6.59
N GLN A 124 2.41 9.22 -5.45
CA GLN A 124 2.58 10.67 -5.41
C GLN A 124 3.98 11.08 -5.85
N ALA A 125 5.01 10.35 -5.42
CA ALA A 125 6.38 10.58 -5.87
C ALA A 125 6.60 10.32 -7.37
N ALA A 126 5.76 9.49 -8.01
CA ALA A 126 5.74 9.32 -9.47
C ALA A 126 4.96 10.41 -10.22
N GLY A 127 4.33 11.36 -9.50
CA GLY A 127 3.52 12.43 -10.09
C GLY A 127 2.04 12.07 -10.29
N SER A 128 1.54 11.01 -9.66
CA SER A 128 0.09 10.74 -9.64
C SER A 128 -0.62 11.77 -8.76
N GLU A 129 -1.61 12.46 -9.32
CA GLU A 129 -2.48 13.38 -8.59
C GLU A 129 -3.76 12.68 -8.11
N GLY A 130 -4.44 13.26 -7.11
CA GLY A 130 -5.73 12.73 -6.63
C GLY A 130 -5.68 11.33 -6.00
N VAL A 131 -4.51 10.84 -5.60
CA VAL A 131 -4.33 9.50 -5.01
C VAL A 131 -5.06 9.38 -3.66
N VAL A 132 -5.90 8.36 -3.53
CA VAL A 132 -6.57 8.00 -2.27
C VAL A 132 -5.78 6.92 -1.54
N GLU A 133 -5.07 7.32 -0.49
CA GLU A 133 -4.36 6.43 0.42
C GLU A 133 -5.35 5.70 1.34
N LEU A 134 -5.90 4.57 0.88
CA LEU A 134 -6.94 3.82 1.59
C LEU A 134 -6.52 3.49 3.02
N HIS A 135 -5.28 3.04 3.21
CA HIS A 135 -4.71 2.68 4.51
C HIS A 135 -3.88 3.79 5.14
N GLY A 136 -3.99 5.04 4.66
CA GLY A 136 -3.25 6.17 5.19
C GLY A 136 -1.80 6.24 4.70
N SER A 137 -0.91 6.92 5.41
CA SER A 137 0.43 7.26 4.93
C SER A 137 1.47 7.19 6.03
N LEU A 138 2.64 6.62 5.72
CA LEU A 138 3.81 6.67 6.60
C LEU A 138 4.43 8.08 6.67
N ALA A 139 4.08 8.98 5.74
CA ALA A 139 4.55 10.36 5.75
C ALA A 139 3.94 11.20 6.89
N ARG A 140 2.92 10.68 7.59
CA ARG A 140 2.16 11.42 8.61
C ARG A 140 2.07 10.64 9.93
N VAL A 141 1.89 11.39 11.00
CA VAL A 141 1.68 10.90 12.37
C VAL A 141 0.41 11.56 12.90
N VAL A 142 -0.42 10.79 13.59
CA VAL A 142 -1.64 11.26 14.25
C VAL A 142 -1.53 11.11 15.77
N CYS A 143 -1.98 12.11 16.53
CA CYS A 143 -2.20 11.95 17.95
C CYS A 143 -3.55 11.28 18.22
N LEU A 144 -3.56 10.19 18.98
CA LEU A 144 -4.79 9.47 19.35
C LEU A 144 -5.66 10.22 20.37
N SER A 145 -5.14 11.29 20.99
CA SER A 145 -5.86 12.07 21.99
C SER A 145 -6.51 13.32 21.41
N CYS A 146 -5.75 14.15 20.67
CA CYS A 146 -6.26 15.41 20.10
C CYS A 146 -6.49 15.38 18.58
N GLY A 147 -6.13 14.28 17.90
CA GLY A 147 -6.32 14.14 16.46
C GLY A 147 -5.37 14.96 15.58
N VAL A 148 -4.43 15.72 16.16
CA VAL A 148 -3.49 16.52 15.38
C VAL A 148 -2.65 15.62 14.45
N LEU A 149 -2.53 16.04 13.20
CA LEU A 149 -1.66 15.44 12.20
C LEU A 149 -0.37 16.23 12.10
N SER A 150 0.76 15.54 12.02
CA SER A 150 2.09 16.13 11.84
C SER A 150 2.94 15.32 10.87
N PRO A 151 3.90 15.93 10.16
CA PRO A 151 4.82 15.20 9.29
C PRO A 151 5.64 14.16 10.07
N ARG A 152 5.80 12.96 9.51
CA ARG A 152 6.63 11.89 10.09
C ARG A 152 8.09 12.28 10.25
N GLY A 153 8.61 13.11 9.35
CA GLY A 153 9.97 13.64 9.40
C GLY A 153 10.27 14.45 10.66
N GLU A 154 9.29 15.20 11.17
CA GLU A 154 9.45 15.96 12.41
C GLU A 154 9.63 15.03 13.61
N LEU A 155 8.76 14.00 13.72
CA LEU A 155 8.90 12.98 14.76
C LEU A 155 10.20 12.19 14.59
N ALA A 156 10.63 11.90 13.35
CA ALA A 156 11.89 11.19 13.09
C ALA A 156 13.10 11.92 13.68
N ARG A 157 13.22 13.24 13.42
CA ARG A 157 14.30 14.07 13.98
C ARG A 157 14.28 14.07 15.51
N ARG A 158 13.11 14.23 16.10
CA ARG A 158 12.95 14.23 17.57
C ARG A 158 13.32 12.87 18.17
N LEU A 159 12.90 11.76 17.54
CA LEU A 159 13.25 10.41 17.98
C LEU A 159 14.76 10.15 17.87
N GLU A 160 15.42 10.58 16.80
CA GLU A 160 16.88 10.49 16.64
C GLU A 160 17.60 11.23 17.79
N GLU A 161 17.16 12.44 18.10
CA GLU A 161 17.74 13.23 19.20
C GLU A 161 17.51 12.59 20.58
N ALA A 162 16.32 12.05 20.83
CA ALA A 162 15.98 11.41 22.10
C ALA A 162 16.63 10.02 22.29
N ASN A 163 17.07 9.39 21.20
CA ASN A 163 17.60 8.03 21.16
C ASN A 163 19.01 7.98 20.54
N ARG A 164 19.84 9.00 20.76
CA ARG A 164 21.22 9.01 20.25
C ARG A 164 21.97 7.73 20.65
N GLY A 165 22.60 7.09 19.67
CA GLY A 165 23.32 5.82 19.86
C GLY A 165 22.45 4.58 19.67
N PHE A 166 21.14 4.73 19.44
CA PHE A 166 20.27 3.61 19.08
C PHE A 166 20.53 3.17 17.63
N ALA A 167 21.37 2.15 17.48
CA ALA A 167 21.75 1.58 16.18
C ALA A 167 21.64 0.04 16.18
N PRO A 168 20.43 -0.53 16.39
CA PRO A 168 20.26 -1.97 16.34
C PRO A 168 20.41 -2.50 14.91
N VAL A 169 20.81 -3.76 14.79
CA VAL A 169 20.83 -4.49 13.52
C VAL A 169 19.50 -5.23 13.39
N ALA A 170 18.72 -4.92 12.34
CA ALA A 170 17.49 -5.65 12.04
C ALA A 170 17.72 -6.79 11.05
N ALA A 171 16.97 -7.88 11.22
CA ALA A 171 17.00 -9.02 10.32
C ALA A 171 16.22 -8.78 9.00
N GLY A 172 15.32 -7.80 8.96
CA GLY A 172 14.51 -7.45 7.78
C GLY A 172 13.59 -6.26 8.03
N ILE A 173 12.90 -5.76 6.98
CA ILE A 173 11.96 -4.64 7.04
C ILE A 173 10.66 -5.02 6.33
N ASN A 174 9.52 -4.69 6.93
CA ASN A 174 8.17 -4.96 6.42
C ASN A 174 7.68 -3.86 5.44
N PRO A 175 6.59 -4.09 4.69
CA PRO A 175 6.06 -3.14 3.70
C PRO A 175 5.53 -1.82 4.30
N ASP A 176 5.27 -1.81 5.60
CA ASP A 176 4.88 -0.63 6.40
C ASP A 176 6.08 0.03 7.11
N GLY A 177 7.31 -0.37 6.76
CA GLY A 177 8.54 0.15 7.35
C GLY A 177 8.82 -0.39 8.76
N ASP A 178 8.13 -1.44 9.20
CA ASP A 178 8.40 -2.10 10.49
C ASP A 178 9.59 -3.06 10.38
N ALA A 179 10.71 -2.77 11.06
CA ALA A 179 11.92 -3.60 11.06
C ALA A 179 11.88 -4.75 12.09
N ASP A 180 12.46 -5.92 11.84
CA ASP A 180 12.43 -7.03 12.79
C ASP A 180 13.49 -6.88 13.91
N LEU A 181 13.04 -6.57 15.13
CA LEU A 181 13.87 -6.36 16.34
C LEU A 181 13.27 -7.11 17.54
N THR A 182 14.13 -7.68 18.40
CA THR A 182 13.73 -8.36 19.65
C THR A 182 13.32 -7.37 20.75
N ASP A 183 12.63 -7.87 21.79
CA ASP A 183 12.21 -7.03 22.92
C ASP A 183 13.41 -6.45 23.70
N GLU A 184 14.54 -7.18 23.77
CA GLU A 184 15.80 -6.72 24.35
C GLU A 184 16.44 -5.61 23.51
N GLN A 185 16.40 -5.72 22.18
CA GLN A 185 16.99 -4.70 21.30
C GLN A 185 16.24 -3.37 21.34
N VAL A 186 14.94 -3.38 21.65
CA VAL A 186 14.12 -2.17 21.77
C VAL A 186 14.07 -1.64 23.21
N GLU A 187 14.72 -2.32 24.16
CA GLU A 187 14.81 -1.86 25.54
C GLU A 187 15.49 -0.49 25.60
N GLY A 188 15.00 0.39 26.48
CA GLY A 188 15.52 1.75 26.61
C GLY A 188 15.10 2.73 25.50
N PHE A 189 14.49 2.28 24.40
CA PHE A 189 14.00 3.20 23.37
C PHE A 189 12.92 4.15 23.93
N ARG A 190 13.17 5.45 23.78
CA ARG A 190 12.31 6.55 24.22
C ARG A 190 11.30 6.90 23.14
N VAL A 191 10.04 6.57 23.41
CA VAL A 191 8.89 7.03 22.65
C VAL A 191 8.53 8.44 23.09
N LEU A 192 8.30 9.34 22.13
CA LEU A 192 7.97 10.73 22.42
C LEU A 192 6.46 10.99 22.35
N PRO A 193 5.91 11.82 23.25
CA PRO A 193 4.51 12.19 23.22
C PRO A 193 4.21 13.26 22.17
N CYS A 194 2.92 13.49 21.95
CA CYS A 194 2.42 14.64 21.20
C CYS A 194 2.91 15.96 21.83
N THR A 195 3.42 16.87 21.00
CA THR A 195 3.88 18.21 21.42
C THR A 195 2.74 19.15 21.80
N VAL A 196 1.52 18.83 21.39
CA VAL A 196 0.33 19.67 21.65
C VAL A 196 -0.35 19.31 22.97
N CYS A 197 -0.56 18.01 23.23
CA CYS A 197 -1.37 17.57 24.38
C CYS A 197 -0.71 16.49 25.25
N GLY A 198 0.53 16.07 24.94
CA GLY A 198 1.19 14.97 25.66
C GLY A 198 0.66 13.57 25.32
N GLY A 199 -0.35 13.47 24.44
CA GLY A 199 -1.01 12.22 24.09
C GLY A 199 -0.16 11.25 23.25
N VAL A 200 -0.70 10.06 23.02
CA VAL A 200 -0.04 8.98 22.27
C VAL A 200 0.00 9.32 20.78
N LEU A 201 1.19 9.21 20.17
CA LEU A 201 1.38 9.31 18.72
C LEU A 201 1.29 7.92 18.08
N LYS A 202 0.56 7.82 16.96
CA LYS A 202 0.49 6.66 16.06
C LYS A 202 0.87 7.14 14.65
N PRO A 203 1.55 6.34 13.81
CA PRO A 203 1.55 6.61 12.37
C PRO A 203 0.11 6.79 11.85
N ASP A 204 -0.09 7.67 10.86
CA ASP A 204 -1.39 7.84 10.20
C ASP A 204 -1.64 6.72 9.18
N VAL A 205 -1.49 5.47 9.62
CA VAL A 205 -1.76 4.27 8.84
C VAL A 205 -2.82 3.42 9.53
N VAL A 206 -3.69 2.76 8.77
CA VAL A 206 -4.72 1.87 9.29
C VAL A 206 -4.08 0.54 9.64
N PHE A 207 -3.98 0.22 10.94
CA PHE A 207 -3.45 -1.06 11.39
C PHE A 207 -4.42 -2.21 11.17
N PHE A 208 -3.91 -3.45 11.22
CA PHE A 208 -4.77 -4.61 11.29
C PHE A 208 -5.68 -4.52 12.53
N GLY A 209 -6.97 -4.78 12.33
CA GLY A 209 -7.99 -4.61 13.38
C GLY A 209 -8.47 -3.18 13.59
N GLU A 210 -7.96 -2.19 12.84
CA GLU A 210 -8.47 -0.82 12.77
C GLU A 210 -9.45 -0.67 11.60
N ALA A 211 -10.46 0.17 11.77
CA ALA A 211 -11.38 0.49 10.68
C ALA A 211 -10.80 1.60 9.80
N VAL A 212 -10.88 1.42 8.48
CA VAL A 212 -10.63 2.54 7.54
C VAL A 212 -11.67 3.63 7.81
N PRO A 213 -11.28 4.92 7.86
CA PRO A 213 -12.21 6.02 8.11
C PRO A 213 -13.43 5.99 7.17
N PRO A 214 -14.68 6.06 7.69
CA PRO A 214 -15.88 5.89 6.87
C PRO A 214 -15.98 6.86 5.69
N ARG A 215 -15.60 8.13 5.90
CA ARG A 215 -15.57 9.14 4.83
C ARG A 215 -14.62 8.77 3.69
N ARG A 216 -13.47 8.19 4.01
CA ARG A 216 -12.50 7.70 3.01
C ARG A 216 -13.08 6.55 2.22
N VAL A 217 -13.72 5.60 2.90
CA VAL A 217 -14.40 4.47 2.24
C VAL A 217 -15.50 4.96 1.31
N GLU A 218 -16.34 5.91 1.75
CA GLU A 218 -17.41 6.43 0.90
C GLU A 218 -16.87 7.20 -0.31
N TYR A 219 -15.79 7.96 -0.14
CA TYR A 219 -15.11 8.60 -1.26
C TYR A 219 -14.60 7.58 -2.29
N CYS A 220 -13.94 6.50 -1.85
CA CYS A 220 -13.54 5.41 -2.75
C CYS A 220 -14.74 4.75 -3.45
N ARG A 221 -15.88 4.58 -2.76
CA ARG A 221 -17.10 4.04 -3.36
C ARG A 221 -17.65 4.96 -4.46
N ALA A 222 -17.57 6.29 -4.27
CA ALA A 222 -17.97 7.27 -5.27
C ALA A 222 -17.11 7.14 -6.53
N LEU A 223 -15.78 7.07 -6.38
CA LEU A 223 -14.86 6.83 -7.50
C LEU A 223 -15.21 5.55 -8.27
N VAL A 224 -15.52 4.45 -7.57
CA VAL A 224 -15.96 3.20 -8.22
C VAL A 224 -17.30 3.37 -8.96
N ARG A 225 -18.23 4.19 -8.44
CA ARG A 225 -19.50 4.50 -9.12
C ARG A 225 -19.29 5.32 -10.39
N GLU A 226 -18.28 6.18 -10.43
CA GLU A 226 -18.01 7.08 -11.57
C GLU A 226 -17.16 6.42 -12.67
N ALA A 227 -16.25 5.50 -12.31
CA ALA A 227 -15.35 4.84 -13.25
C ALA A 227 -16.06 3.93 -14.26
N THR A 228 -15.50 3.75 -15.45
CA THR A 228 -16.04 2.81 -16.46
C THR A 228 -15.62 1.37 -16.17
N SER A 229 -14.41 1.19 -15.62
CA SER A 229 -13.81 -0.09 -15.26
C SER A 229 -12.89 0.06 -14.04
N LEU A 230 -12.55 -1.07 -13.42
CA LEU A 230 -11.62 -1.14 -12.29
C LEU A 230 -10.39 -1.97 -12.67
N LEU A 231 -9.21 -1.37 -12.58
CA LEU A 231 -7.92 -2.02 -12.81
C LEU A 231 -7.19 -2.25 -11.48
N VAL A 232 -7.03 -3.51 -11.09
CA VAL A 232 -6.31 -3.91 -9.88
C VAL A 232 -4.85 -4.20 -10.20
N LEU A 233 -3.93 -3.58 -9.47
CA LEU A 233 -2.49 -3.70 -9.68
C LEU A 233 -1.79 -4.23 -8.42
N GLY A 234 -1.20 -5.42 -8.49
CA GLY A 234 -0.31 -5.90 -7.43
C GLY A 234 -0.98 -6.12 -6.07
N SER A 235 -2.20 -6.66 -6.05
CA SER A 235 -2.92 -6.94 -4.81
C SER A 235 -3.47 -8.35 -4.80
N SER A 236 -3.20 -9.10 -3.73
CA SER A 236 -3.83 -10.40 -3.48
C SER A 236 -5.33 -10.28 -3.15
N LEU A 237 -5.81 -9.08 -2.81
CA LEU A 237 -7.19 -8.78 -2.41
C LEU A 237 -7.73 -9.66 -1.27
N THR A 238 -6.85 -10.25 -0.46
CA THR A 238 -7.26 -11.13 0.64
C THR A 238 -7.92 -10.35 1.78
N VAL A 239 -7.57 -9.07 1.93
CA VAL A 239 -8.16 -8.15 2.91
C VAL A 239 -9.40 -7.47 2.31
N MET A 240 -10.50 -7.50 3.07
CA MET A 240 -11.79 -6.93 2.65
C MET A 240 -11.77 -5.41 2.40
N SER A 241 -10.75 -4.68 2.86
CA SER A 241 -10.63 -3.24 2.64
C SER A 241 -10.48 -2.91 1.15
N GLY A 242 -9.66 -3.65 0.39
CA GLY A 242 -9.55 -3.53 -1.06
C GLY A 242 -10.63 -4.30 -1.83
N LEU A 243 -10.86 -5.58 -1.47
CA LEU A 243 -11.79 -6.47 -2.18
C LEU A 243 -13.23 -5.93 -2.27
N ARG A 244 -13.66 -5.09 -1.33
CA ARG A 244 -15.01 -4.48 -1.37
C ARG A 244 -15.24 -3.65 -2.63
N PHE A 245 -14.21 -2.98 -3.16
CA PHE A 245 -14.31 -2.14 -4.35
C PHE A 245 -14.40 -2.99 -5.62
N VAL A 246 -13.67 -4.11 -5.65
CA VAL A 246 -13.78 -5.13 -6.70
C VAL A 246 -15.20 -5.73 -6.74
N ARG A 247 -15.75 -6.11 -5.58
CA ARG A 247 -17.12 -6.63 -5.50
C ARG A 247 -18.15 -5.59 -5.95
N GLN A 248 -17.97 -4.33 -5.56
CA GLN A 248 -18.85 -3.24 -5.97
C GLN A 248 -18.82 -3.03 -7.50
N ALA A 249 -17.64 -2.98 -8.11
CA ALA A 249 -17.50 -2.84 -9.56
C ALA A 249 -18.19 -3.99 -10.31
N ALA A 250 -17.91 -5.24 -9.91
CA ALA A 250 -18.52 -6.42 -10.52
C ALA A 250 -20.05 -6.46 -10.34
N GLN A 251 -20.57 -6.10 -9.16
CA GLN A 251 -22.02 -6.01 -8.91
C GLN A 251 -22.71 -4.94 -9.77
N ALA A 252 -21.99 -3.89 -10.15
CA ALA A 252 -22.46 -2.85 -11.05
C ALA A 252 -22.27 -3.20 -12.54
N GLY A 253 -21.81 -4.42 -12.87
CA GLY A 253 -21.55 -4.85 -14.25
C GLY A 253 -20.33 -4.19 -14.89
N LYS A 254 -19.46 -3.55 -14.10
CA LYS A 254 -18.25 -2.89 -14.61
C LYS A 254 -17.14 -3.90 -14.79
N PRO A 255 -16.37 -3.86 -15.90
CA PRO A 255 -15.22 -4.73 -16.08
C PRO A 255 -14.22 -4.55 -14.93
N VAL A 256 -13.81 -5.67 -14.35
CA VAL A 256 -12.70 -5.74 -13.40
C VAL A 256 -11.54 -6.44 -14.10
N LEU A 257 -10.40 -5.77 -14.13
CA LEU A 257 -9.18 -6.26 -14.74
C LEU A 257 -8.09 -6.33 -13.68
N ILE A 258 -7.26 -7.36 -13.73
CA ILE A 258 -6.21 -7.59 -12.72
C ILE A 258 -4.88 -7.76 -13.43
N VAL A 259 -3.86 -7.02 -12.99
CA VAL A 259 -2.45 -7.28 -13.30
C VAL A 259 -1.79 -7.76 -12.01
N ASN A 260 -1.62 -9.06 -11.90
CA ASN A 260 -1.01 -9.71 -10.74
C ASN A 260 -0.50 -11.10 -11.13
N ARG A 261 0.78 -11.38 -10.84
CA ARG A 261 1.43 -12.66 -11.16
C ARG A 261 0.67 -13.84 -10.55
N ASP A 262 0.38 -13.74 -9.26
CA ASP A 262 -0.23 -14.82 -8.49
C ASP A 262 -1.76 -14.68 -8.46
N PRO A 263 -2.53 -15.77 -8.21
CA PRO A 263 -3.98 -15.68 -8.05
C PRO A 263 -4.42 -14.69 -6.97
N THR A 264 -5.58 -14.08 -7.17
CA THR A 264 -6.16 -13.12 -6.21
C THR A 264 -7.53 -13.57 -5.75
N ARG A 265 -7.95 -13.08 -4.58
CA ARG A 265 -9.34 -13.29 -4.10
C ARG A 265 -10.37 -12.55 -4.97
N GLY A 266 -9.93 -11.64 -5.85
CA GLY A 266 -10.74 -10.94 -6.81
C GLY A 266 -10.96 -11.69 -8.13
N ASP A 267 -10.25 -12.78 -8.40
CA ASP A 267 -10.22 -13.43 -9.72
C ASP A 267 -11.61 -13.85 -10.22
N ARG A 268 -12.45 -14.37 -9.33
CA ARG A 268 -13.86 -14.72 -9.63
C ARG A 268 -14.76 -13.55 -10.04
N HIS A 269 -14.28 -12.32 -9.86
CA HIS A 269 -14.97 -11.09 -10.24
C HIS A 269 -14.33 -10.43 -11.46
N ALA A 270 -13.18 -10.93 -11.92
CA ALA A 270 -12.40 -10.34 -12.99
C ALA A 270 -12.82 -10.88 -14.37
N ALA A 271 -12.80 -10.00 -15.36
CA ALA A 271 -12.92 -10.36 -16.77
C ALA A 271 -11.60 -10.95 -17.29
N ALA A 272 -10.46 -10.46 -16.80
CA ALA A 272 -9.13 -10.96 -17.14
C ALA A 272 -8.13 -10.76 -16.00
N ARG A 273 -7.17 -11.70 -15.89
CA ARG A 273 -5.98 -11.57 -15.05
C ARG A 273 -4.72 -11.71 -15.88
N VAL A 274 -4.00 -10.60 -16.05
CA VAL A 274 -2.70 -10.56 -16.70
C VAL A 274 -1.63 -10.97 -15.67
N ALA A 275 -1.04 -12.13 -15.89
CA ALA A 275 -0.07 -12.76 -14.98
C ALA A 275 1.38 -12.42 -15.38
N LEU A 276 1.70 -11.13 -15.44
CA LEU A 276 3.02 -10.60 -15.79
C LEU A 276 3.58 -9.73 -14.64
N PRO A 277 4.92 -9.53 -14.58
CA PRO A 277 5.53 -8.51 -13.72
C PRO A 277 4.93 -7.12 -14.01
N LEU A 278 4.67 -6.34 -12.96
CA LEU A 278 3.90 -5.09 -13.08
C LEU A 278 4.62 -4.03 -13.89
N GLY A 279 5.92 -3.81 -13.66
CA GLY A 279 6.69 -2.85 -14.44
C GLY A 279 6.67 -3.22 -15.92
N THR A 280 6.94 -4.48 -16.25
CA THR A 280 6.91 -4.98 -17.64
C THR A 280 5.53 -4.83 -18.28
N ALA A 281 4.47 -5.25 -17.60
CA ALA A 281 3.11 -5.19 -18.13
C ALA A 281 2.65 -3.75 -18.38
N LEU A 282 2.89 -2.85 -17.42
CA LEU A 282 2.43 -1.47 -17.52
C LEU A 282 3.26 -0.65 -18.50
N SER A 283 4.58 -0.89 -18.62
CA SER A 283 5.40 -0.28 -19.67
C SER A 283 5.01 -0.76 -21.06
N ALA A 284 4.70 -2.05 -21.22
CA ALA A 284 4.22 -2.59 -22.51
C ALA A 284 2.86 -1.99 -22.91
N LEU A 285 1.95 -1.82 -21.94
CA LEU A 285 0.67 -1.14 -22.15
C LEU A 285 0.87 0.33 -22.56
N ALA A 286 1.77 1.06 -21.89
CA ALA A 286 2.06 2.43 -22.24
C ALA A 286 2.63 2.57 -23.65
N ALA A 287 3.57 1.69 -24.04
CA ALA A 287 4.10 1.65 -25.40
C ALA A 287 3.01 1.31 -26.44
N ARG A 288 2.12 0.36 -26.15
CA ARG A 288 1.02 -0.02 -27.05
C ARG A 288 -0.01 1.10 -27.25
N LEU A 289 -0.20 1.95 -26.24
CA LEU A 289 -1.16 3.06 -26.24
C LEU A 289 -0.52 4.40 -26.65
N ASP A 290 0.74 4.39 -27.11
CA ASP A 290 1.53 5.59 -27.43
C ASP A 290 1.56 6.62 -26.28
N VAL A 291 1.54 6.14 -25.03
CA VAL A 291 1.62 6.97 -23.82
C VAL A 291 3.08 7.10 -23.38
N PRO A 292 3.68 8.31 -23.46
CA PRO A 292 5.05 8.52 -22.99
C PRO A 292 5.13 8.39 -21.47
N VAL A 293 6.09 7.59 -21.00
CA VAL A 293 6.42 7.40 -19.59
C VAL A 293 7.77 8.06 -19.34
N ASP A 294 7.86 8.91 -18.32
CA ASP A 294 9.13 9.55 -17.96
C ASP A 294 10.09 8.47 -17.42
N ASP A 295 11.28 8.35 -18.02
CA ASP A 295 12.36 7.53 -17.47
C ASP A 295 13.20 8.33 -16.46
N GLU A 296 13.79 7.61 -15.49
CA GLU A 296 14.65 8.17 -14.42
C GLU A 296 15.85 9.00 -14.92
N LEU A 297 16.14 9.02 -16.22
CA LEU A 297 17.32 9.64 -16.81
C LEU A 297 17.17 11.15 -17.14
N THR A 298 16.08 11.81 -16.74
CA THR A 298 15.84 13.24 -17.06
C THR A 298 15.54 14.13 -15.85
N ALA A 299 16.19 13.88 -14.70
CA ALA A 299 16.22 14.82 -13.58
C ALA A 299 17.60 14.89 -12.91
#